data_AF-A0A7J7HYB5-F1
#
_entry.id   AF-A0A7J7HYB5-F1
#
_cell.length_a   1.000
_cell.length_b   1.000
_cell.length_c   1.000
_cell.angle_alpha   90.00
_cell.angle_beta   90.00
_cell.angle_gamma   90.00
#
_symmetry.space_group_name_H-M   'P 1'
#
loop_
_entity.id
_entity.type
_entity.pdbx_description
1 polymer ?
#
loop_
_entity_poly.entity_id
_entity_poly.type
_entity_poly.pdbx_seq_one_letter_code
_entity_poly.pdbx_strand_id
1 'polypeptide(L)'
;MGIVVDGRMRLREADADSKRATLMDAYFGNVLSIPFGKERVGDLKEKPLSWVAEAVHDCLENAATKEHFLDLIDWVEAHRPEPALAKIYAGSSGKEDDGPAFVVSSGRQFPVSKVDFGWGRPTFGSYHFPWGGEAGYVMPMPSPLQNGDWIVYMHLLKQQLKFIETKAAHVFRPLTFDYLNLN
;
A
#
# COMPACT_ATOMS: atom_id res chain seq x y z
N MET A 1 -9.35 -3.48 4.99
CA MET A 1 -8.06 -2.85 4.59
C MET A 1 -7.35 -3.80 3.64
N GLY A 2 -6.97 -3.34 2.45
CA GLY A 2 -6.07 -4.06 1.55
C GLY A 2 -4.63 -3.63 1.73
N ILE A 3 -3.66 -4.50 1.45
CA ILE A 3 -2.22 -4.20 1.60
C ILE A 3 -1.52 -4.62 0.32
N VAL A 4 -0.77 -3.71 -0.31
CA VAL A 4 0.03 -4.05 -1.49
C VAL A 4 1.27 -4.82 -1.08
N VAL A 5 1.42 -6.03 -1.62
CA VAL A 5 2.57 -6.92 -1.39
C VAL A 5 3.38 -7.05 -2.68
N ASP A 6 4.68 -6.77 -2.60
CA ASP A 6 5.63 -7.03 -3.68
C ASP A 6 6.01 -8.51 -3.72
N GLY A 7 5.66 -9.18 -4.81
CA GLY A 7 5.95 -10.60 -5.03
C GLY A 7 7.34 -10.88 -5.57
N ARG A 8 8.11 -9.88 -6.01
CA ARG A 8 9.48 -10.10 -6.52
C ARG A 8 10.32 -10.84 -5.50
N MET A 9 10.34 -10.35 -4.26
CA MET A 9 11.11 -10.98 -3.18
C MET A 9 10.65 -12.41 -2.85
N ARG A 10 9.39 -12.73 -3.10
CA ARG A 10 8.78 -14.02 -2.72
C ARG A 10 9.02 -15.06 -3.80
N LEU A 11 8.92 -14.65 -5.06
CA LEU A 11 9.23 -15.50 -6.21
C LEU A 11 10.75 -15.69 -6.41
N ARG A 12 11.59 -14.83 -5.83
CA ARG A 12 13.06 -15.00 -5.83
C ARG A 12 13.53 -16.23 -5.07
N GLU A 13 12.93 -16.54 -3.92
CA GLU A 13 13.34 -17.64 -3.04
C GLU A 13 13.07 -19.03 -3.65
N ALA A 14 12.37 -19.08 -4.79
CA ALA A 14 11.96 -20.30 -5.48
C ALA A 14 13.05 -21.00 -6.27
N ASP A 15 14.10 -20.29 -6.70
CA ASP A 15 15.10 -20.78 -7.64
C ASP A 15 16.49 -20.73 -6.99
N ALA A 16 17.07 -21.91 -6.73
CA ALA A 16 18.46 -22.07 -6.31
C ALA A 16 19.48 -21.60 -7.38
N ASP A 17 18.99 -21.23 -8.57
CA ASP A 17 19.76 -20.67 -9.66
C ASP A 17 19.89 -19.14 -9.49
N SER A 18 21.06 -18.70 -9.02
CA SER A 18 21.37 -17.28 -8.71
C SER A 18 20.97 -16.29 -9.82
N LYS A 19 20.93 -16.75 -11.08
CA LYS A 19 20.61 -15.94 -12.26
C LYS A 19 19.14 -15.50 -12.32
N ARG A 20 18.18 -16.34 -11.89
CA ARG A 20 16.75 -15.96 -11.88
C ARG A 20 16.38 -15.06 -10.70
N ALA A 21 17.05 -15.25 -9.56
CA ALA A 21 16.91 -14.34 -8.43
C ALA A 21 17.33 -12.90 -8.79
N THR A 22 18.38 -12.74 -9.61
CA THR A 22 18.80 -11.42 -10.14
C THR A 22 17.81 -10.83 -11.16
N LEU A 23 17.06 -11.65 -11.89
CA LEU A 23 16.08 -11.16 -12.87
C LEU A 23 14.90 -10.43 -12.19
N MET A 24 14.43 -10.92 -11.04
CA MET A 24 13.33 -10.28 -10.31
C MET A 24 13.71 -8.89 -9.77
N ASP A 25 14.98 -8.67 -9.40
CA ASP A 25 15.46 -7.37 -8.94
C ASP A 25 15.37 -6.30 -10.03
N ALA A 26 15.56 -6.70 -11.30
CA ALA A 26 15.50 -5.82 -12.45
C ALA A 26 14.16 -5.91 -13.21
N TYR A 27 13.20 -6.69 -12.72
CA TYR A 27 11.96 -6.95 -13.46
C TYR A 27 11.11 -5.70 -13.62
N PHE A 28 10.90 -5.31 -14.88
CA PHE A 28 10.04 -4.20 -15.28
C PHE A 28 8.63 -4.71 -15.56
N GLY A 29 7.71 -4.48 -14.61
CA GLY A 29 6.31 -4.90 -14.69
C GLY A 29 5.64 -4.94 -13.32
N ASN A 30 4.40 -5.45 -13.26
CA ASN A 30 3.68 -5.61 -12.00
C ASN A 30 3.86 -7.02 -11.46
N VAL A 31 4.27 -7.13 -10.18
CA VAL A 31 4.34 -8.39 -9.43
C VAL A 31 3.71 -8.11 -8.07
N LEU A 32 2.41 -7.85 -8.07
CA LEU A 32 1.69 -7.34 -6.91
C LEU A 32 0.54 -8.25 -6.56
N SER A 33 0.36 -8.48 -5.26
CA SER A 33 -0.87 -9.02 -4.71
C SER A 33 -1.46 -8.00 -3.73
N ILE A 34 -2.78 -8.06 -3.54
CA ILE A 34 -3.51 -7.17 -2.62
C ILE A 34 -4.38 -8.03 -1.69
N PRO A 35 -3.76 -8.76 -0.74
CA PRO A 35 -4.54 -9.34 0.36
C PRO A 35 -5.31 -8.26 1.10
N PHE A 36 -6.46 -8.65 1.63
CA PHE A 36 -7.30 -7.74 2.39
C PHE A 36 -7.94 -8.46 3.57
N GLY A 37 -8.03 -7.75 4.68
CA GLY A 37 -8.77 -8.15 5.88
C GLY A 37 -9.93 -7.19 6.14
N LYS A 38 -10.93 -7.64 6.91
CA LYS A 38 -12.06 -6.83 7.36
C LYS A 38 -12.29 -7.02 8.84
N GLU A 39 -12.59 -5.93 9.52
CA GLU A 39 -12.89 -5.92 10.95
C GLU A 39 -14.11 -5.04 11.23
N ARG A 40 -14.80 -5.32 12.34
CA ARG A 40 -15.95 -4.51 12.74
C ARG A 40 -15.47 -3.18 13.31
N VAL A 41 -16.20 -2.11 12.99
CA VAL A 41 -15.90 -0.77 13.50
C VAL A 41 -15.92 -0.71 15.04
N GLY A 42 -16.75 -1.52 15.70
CA GLY A 42 -16.78 -1.63 17.16
C GLY A 42 -15.46 -2.16 17.72
N ASP A 43 -14.99 -3.29 17.18
CA ASP A 43 -13.71 -3.90 17.57
C ASP A 43 -12.54 -2.95 17.33
N LEU A 44 -12.50 -2.25 16.19
CA LEU A 44 -11.45 -1.27 15.88
C LEU A 44 -11.42 -0.08 16.85
N LYS A 45 -12.54 0.24 17.52
CA LYS A 45 -12.61 1.34 18.51
C LYS A 45 -12.27 0.88 19.92
N GLU A 46 -12.64 -0.35 20.27
CA GLU A 46 -12.55 -0.86 21.64
C GLU A 46 -11.22 -1.59 21.91
N LYS A 47 -10.67 -2.26 20.89
CA LYS A 47 -9.46 -3.08 21.04
C LYS A 47 -8.19 -2.23 20.93
N PRO A 48 -7.08 -2.66 21.57
CA PRO A 48 -5.81 -1.95 21.50
C PRO A 48 -5.21 -1.99 20.10
N LEU A 49 -4.34 -1.01 19.80
CA LEU A 49 -3.63 -0.94 18.52
C LEU A 49 -2.80 -2.20 18.21
N SER A 50 -2.28 -2.87 19.23
CA SER A 50 -1.55 -4.14 19.07
C SER A 50 -2.40 -5.24 18.46
N TRP A 51 -3.68 -5.30 18.82
CA TRP A 51 -4.63 -6.27 18.24
C TRP A 51 -4.90 -5.94 16.77
N VAL A 52 -5.02 -4.65 16.44
CA VAL A 52 -5.15 -4.23 15.03
C VAL A 52 -3.91 -4.62 14.24
N ALA A 53 -2.71 -4.41 14.80
CA ALA A 53 -1.45 -4.78 14.17
C ALA A 53 -1.32 -6.31 13.95
N GLU A 54 -1.80 -7.12 14.90
CA GLU A 54 -1.89 -8.57 14.77
C GLU A 54 -2.83 -8.97 13.63
N ALA A 55 -4.03 -8.39 13.54
CA ALA A 55 -4.93 -8.64 12.41
C ALA A 55 -4.31 -8.26 11.04
N VAL A 56 -3.50 -7.20 10.98
CA VAL A 56 -2.70 -6.85 9.78
C VAL A 56 -1.65 -7.93 9.49
N HIS A 57 -0.97 -8.39 10.52
CA HIS A 57 0.07 -9.41 10.41
C HIS A 57 -0.50 -10.74 9.89
N ASP A 58 -1.58 -11.24 10.48
CA ASP A 58 -2.23 -12.50 10.10
C ASP A 58 -2.71 -12.47 8.64
N CYS A 59 -3.22 -11.31 8.19
CA CYS A 59 -3.61 -11.07 6.81
C CYS A 59 -2.42 -11.20 5.84
N LEU A 60 -1.24 -10.74 6.25
CA LEU A 60 -0.02 -10.77 5.44
C LEU A 60 0.70 -12.11 5.52
N GLU A 61 0.70 -12.80 6.66
CA GLU A 61 1.42 -14.05 6.88
C GLU A 61 1.08 -15.09 5.81
N ASN A 62 -0.21 -15.20 5.45
CA ASN A 62 -0.69 -16.15 4.46
C ASN A 62 -0.53 -15.69 3.01
N ALA A 63 -0.44 -14.38 2.78
CA ALA A 63 -0.49 -13.80 1.44
C ALA A 63 0.84 -13.22 0.94
N ALA A 64 1.84 -13.13 1.81
CA ALA A 64 3.19 -12.69 1.47
C ALA A 64 4.15 -13.87 1.27
N THR A 65 3.63 -14.98 0.76
CA THR A 65 4.34 -16.23 0.50
C THR A 65 4.55 -16.47 -0.99
N LYS A 66 5.48 -17.35 -1.36
CA LYS A 66 5.69 -17.74 -2.76
C LYS A 66 4.46 -18.45 -3.32
N GLU A 67 3.91 -19.35 -2.53
CA GLU A 67 2.77 -20.22 -2.87
C GLU A 67 1.56 -19.38 -3.24
N HIS A 68 1.25 -18.34 -2.45
CA HIS A 68 0.16 -17.42 -2.76
C HIS A 68 0.30 -16.73 -4.13
N PHE A 69 1.52 -16.34 -4.52
CA PHE A 69 1.75 -15.74 -5.85
C PHE A 69 1.63 -16.76 -6.99
N LEU A 70 2.06 -18.00 -6.78
CA LEU A 70 1.88 -19.06 -7.77
C LEU A 70 0.41 -19.43 -7.94
N ASP A 71 -0.32 -19.59 -6.83
CA ASP A 71 -1.77 -19.85 -6.85
C ASP A 71 -2.54 -18.71 -7.52
N LEU A 72 -2.13 -17.46 -7.29
CA LEU A 72 -2.72 -16.30 -7.96
C LEU A 72 -2.48 -16.34 -9.47
N ILE A 73 -1.29 -16.75 -9.91
CA ILE A 73 -0.99 -16.92 -11.34
C ILE A 73 -1.87 -18.02 -11.95
N ASP A 74 -1.94 -19.19 -11.30
CA ASP A 74 -2.77 -20.31 -11.76
C ASP A 74 -4.24 -19.92 -11.84
N TRP A 75 -4.75 -19.20 -10.83
CA TRP A 75 -6.12 -18.67 -10.83
C TRP A 75 -6.34 -17.70 -12.01
N VAL A 76 -5.42 -16.77 -12.25
CA VAL A 76 -5.54 -15.83 -13.38
C VAL A 76 -5.54 -16.56 -14.71
N GLU A 77 -4.61 -17.51 -14.93
CA GLU A 77 -4.54 -18.28 -16.18
C GLU A 77 -5.80 -19.11 -16.43
N ALA A 78 -6.39 -19.70 -15.38
CA ALA A 78 -7.61 -20.48 -15.47
C ALA A 78 -8.87 -19.65 -15.83
N HIS A 79 -8.87 -18.35 -15.55
CA HIS A 79 -10.00 -17.43 -15.81
C HIS A 79 -9.73 -16.49 -16.98
N ARG A 80 -8.69 -16.72 -17.78
CA ARG A 80 -8.50 -15.93 -19.01
C ARG A 80 -9.59 -16.30 -20.03
N PRO A 81 -10.14 -15.30 -20.75
CA PRO A 81 -9.71 -13.90 -20.85
C PRO A 81 -10.49 -12.93 -19.95
N GLU A 82 -11.23 -13.40 -18.95
CA GLU A 82 -12.06 -12.52 -18.13
C GLU A 82 -11.21 -11.50 -17.35
N PRO A 83 -11.57 -10.20 -17.37
CA PRO A 83 -10.92 -9.21 -16.53
C PRO A 83 -11.15 -9.53 -15.04
N ALA A 84 -10.06 -9.55 -14.28
CA ALA A 84 -10.10 -9.69 -12.83
C ALA A 84 -9.83 -8.35 -12.13
N LEU A 85 -10.50 -8.12 -11.02
CA LEU A 85 -10.28 -6.97 -10.15
C LEU A 85 -10.15 -7.46 -8.71
N ALA A 86 -9.18 -6.92 -7.97
CA ALA A 86 -9.08 -7.19 -6.54
C ALA A 86 -10.36 -6.74 -5.83
N LYS A 87 -10.98 -7.63 -5.05
CA LYS A 87 -12.30 -7.38 -4.42
C LYS A 87 -12.37 -6.04 -3.67
N ILE A 88 -11.27 -5.64 -3.01
CA ILE A 88 -11.19 -4.38 -2.26
C ILE A 88 -11.48 -3.13 -3.13
N TYR A 89 -11.26 -3.21 -4.45
CA TYR A 89 -11.50 -2.12 -5.39
C TYR A 89 -12.88 -2.20 -6.07
N ALA A 90 -13.62 -3.29 -5.90
CA ALA A 90 -14.93 -3.47 -6.51
C ALA A 90 -16.02 -2.56 -5.87
N GLY A 91 -15.72 -1.90 -4.75
CA GLY A 91 -16.66 -1.03 -4.04
C GLY A 91 -17.85 -1.80 -3.46
N SER A 92 -18.90 -1.08 -3.06
CA SER A 92 -20.13 -1.67 -2.50
C SER A 92 -21.05 -2.31 -3.57
N SER A 93 -20.57 -2.55 -4.80
CA SER A 93 -21.38 -3.15 -5.88
C SER A 93 -21.54 -4.67 -5.75
N GLY A 94 -20.95 -5.28 -4.71
CA GLY A 94 -21.20 -6.66 -4.32
C GLY A 94 -22.53 -6.82 -3.56
N LYS A 95 -23.01 -8.06 -3.42
CA LYS A 95 -24.22 -8.39 -2.62
C LYS A 95 -24.05 -8.15 -1.11
N GLU A 96 -22.81 -7.89 -0.66
CA GLU A 96 -22.46 -7.65 0.75
C GLU A 96 -21.95 -6.22 0.91
N ASP A 97 -22.56 -5.46 1.83
CA ASP A 97 -22.04 -4.17 2.28
C ASP A 97 -20.83 -4.41 3.19
N ASP A 98 -19.66 -4.58 2.58
CA ASP A 98 -18.37 -4.79 3.27
C ASP A 98 -17.85 -3.47 3.94
N GLY A 99 -18.62 -2.37 3.87
CA GLY A 99 -18.30 -1.09 4.49
C GLY A 99 -17.16 -0.32 3.80
N PRO A 100 -16.64 0.74 4.45
CA PRO A 100 -15.59 1.57 3.86
C PRO A 100 -14.28 0.80 3.72
N ALA A 101 -13.71 0.83 2.51
CA ALA A 101 -12.46 0.16 2.17
C ALA A 101 -11.34 1.17 1.88
N PHE A 102 -10.11 0.76 2.15
CA PHE A 102 -8.91 1.45 1.68
C PHE A 102 -7.77 0.46 1.49
N VAL A 103 -6.84 0.82 0.61
CA VAL A 103 -5.61 0.07 0.33
C VAL A 103 -4.41 0.83 0.87
N VAL A 104 -3.52 0.12 1.55
CA VAL A 104 -2.23 0.63 2.04
C VAL A 104 -1.12 0.09 1.14
N SER A 105 -0.25 0.98 0.67
CA SER A 105 0.95 0.60 -0.08
C SER A 105 2.16 1.29 0.50
N SER A 106 3.32 0.63 0.52
CA SER A 106 4.54 1.19 1.12
C SER A 106 5.34 1.99 0.09
N GLY A 107 5.43 3.31 0.28
CA GLY A 107 6.30 4.17 -0.51
C GLY A 107 7.77 4.14 -0.07
N ARG A 108 8.13 3.33 0.94
CA ARG A 108 9.46 3.37 1.57
C ARG A 108 10.61 2.97 0.65
N GLN A 109 10.34 2.18 -0.38
CA GLN A 109 11.36 1.71 -1.32
C GLN A 109 11.52 2.62 -2.54
N PHE A 110 10.72 3.68 -2.67
CA PHE A 110 10.84 4.59 -3.81
C PHE A 110 12.10 5.46 -3.68
N PRO A 111 13.05 5.33 -4.63
CA PRO A 111 14.38 5.89 -4.48
C PRO A 111 14.43 7.36 -4.90
N VAL A 112 13.45 8.18 -4.50
CA VAL A 112 13.37 9.60 -4.91
C VAL A 112 14.66 10.37 -4.57
N SER A 113 15.29 10.05 -3.44
CA SER A 113 16.54 10.67 -2.99
C SER A 113 17.76 10.28 -3.83
N LYS A 114 17.66 9.27 -4.71
CA LYS A 114 18.72 8.86 -5.64
C LYS A 114 18.56 9.49 -7.03
N VAL A 115 17.46 10.18 -7.28
CA VAL A 115 17.20 10.83 -8.56
C VAL A 115 17.96 12.16 -8.58
N ASP A 116 18.85 12.33 -9.56
CA ASP A 116 19.54 13.59 -9.84
C ASP A 116 19.78 13.67 -11.35
N PHE A 117 19.20 14.69 -11.98
CA PHE A 117 19.32 14.91 -13.42
C PHE A 117 20.45 15.91 -13.78
N GLY A 118 21.28 16.29 -12.81
CA GLY A 118 22.38 17.26 -12.97
C GLY A 118 22.14 18.59 -12.27
N TRP A 119 21.00 18.75 -11.59
CA TRP A 119 20.62 19.97 -10.85
C TRP A 119 20.41 19.72 -9.35
N GLY A 120 20.82 18.54 -8.87
CA GLY A 120 20.61 18.12 -7.49
C GLY A 120 19.38 17.24 -7.33
N ARG A 121 19.19 16.78 -6.10
CA ARG A 121 18.12 15.85 -5.72
C ARG A 121 16.79 16.58 -5.49
N PRO A 122 15.64 15.94 -5.74
CA PRO A 122 14.35 16.48 -5.37
C PRO A 122 14.27 16.78 -3.87
N THR A 123 13.76 17.96 -3.49
CA THR A 123 13.45 18.26 -2.08
C THR A 123 12.30 17.39 -1.58
N PHE A 124 11.35 17.08 -2.45
CA PHE A 124 10.22 16.23 -2.14
C PHE A 124 9.73 15.55 -3.43
N GLY A 125 9.37 14.27 -3.32
CA GLY A 125 8.59 13.58 -4.34
C GLY A 125 7.52 12.77 -3.63
N SER A 126 6.36 12.69 -4.25
CA SER A 126 5.19 12.01 -3.72
C SER A 126 4.50 11.22 -4.81
N TYR A 127 3.37 10.63 -4.46
CA TYR A 127 2.55 9.81 -5.33
C TYR A 127 1.24 10.51 -5.62
N HIS A 128 0.65 10.15 -6.74
CA HIS A 128 -0.72 10.49 -7.04
C HIS A 128 -1.39 9.26 -7.63
N PHE A 129 -2.32 8.66 -6.89
CA PHE A 129 -3.02 7.44 -7.30
C PHE A 129 -4.54 7.59 -7.14
N PRO A 130 -5.20 8.35 -8.04
CA PRO A 130 -6.64 8.51 -8.04
C PRO A 130 -7.27 7.29 -8.74
N TRP A 131 -7.46 6.19 -8.01
CA TRP A 131 -8.04 4.93 -8.54
C TRP A 131 -9.44 5.11 -9.17
N GLY A 132 -10.15 6.20 -8.87
CA GLY A 132 -11.48 6.50 -9.42
C GLY A 132 -12.62 5.67 -8.82
N GLY A 133 -12.32 4.59 -8.09
CA GLY A 133 -13.27 3.85 -7.28
C GLY A 133 -13.51 4.45 -5.89
N GLU A 134 -14.36 3.79 -5.10
CA GLU A 134 -14.75 4.21 -3.75
C GLU A 134 -13.70 3.87 -2.67
N ALA A 135 -12.81 2.91 -2.96
CA ALA A 135 -11.77 2.52 -2.04
C ALA A 135 -10.73 3.65 -1.88
N GLY A 136 -10.43 3.97 -0.62
CA GLY A 136 -9.35 4.88 -0.28
C GLY A 136 -7.97 4.32 -0.64
N TYR A 137 -6.98 5.20 -0.75
CA TYR A 137 -5.59 4.79 -0.95
C TYR A 137 -4.68 5.55 0.01
N VAL A 138 -3.84 4.83 0.75
CA VAL A 138 -2.94 5.37 1.76
C VAL A 138 -1.53 4.87 1.49
N MET A 139 -0.56 5.78 1.49
CA MET A 139 0.83 5.44 1.22
C MET A 139 1.79 6.16 2.16
N PRO A 140 2.28 5.48 3.21
CA PRO A 140 3.39 5.98 4.00
C PRO A 140 4.71 5.95 3.24
N MET A 141 5.53 6.98 3.43
CA MET A 141 6.87 7.12 2.87
C MET A 141 7.80 7.85 3.86
N PRO A 142 9.12 7.63 3.78
CA PRO A 142 10.07 8.33 4.62
C PRO A 142 10.06 9.84 4.31
N SER A 143 10.25 10.66 5.34
CA SER A 143 10.48 12.08 5.15
C SER A 143 11.76 12.34 4.34
N PRO A 144 11.75 13.31 3.39
CA PRO A 144 12.96 13.71 2.68
C PRO A 144 14.04 14.27 3.61
N LEU A 145 13.66 14.74 4.81
CA LEU A 145 14.58 15.23 5.83
C LEU A 145 15.38 14.11 6.54
N GLN A 146 15.00 12.85 6.34
CA GLN A 146 15.66 11.68 6.97
C GLN A 146 15.76 11.76 8.50
N ASN A 147 14.81 12.45 9.13
CA ASN A 147 14.76 12.70 10.58
C ASN A 147 13.96 11.63 11.36
N GLY A 148 13.55 10.55 10.69
CA GLY A 148 12.70 9.50 11.25
C GLY A 148 11.20 9.71 11.08
N ASP A 149 10.77 10.90 10.62
CA ASP A 149 9.36 11.17 10.35
C ASP A 149 8.87 10.41 9.11
N TRP A 150 7.56 10.19 9.09
CA TRP A 150 6.84 9.60 7.97
C TRP A 150 5.93 10.65 7.35
N ILE A 151 5.95 10.72 6.03
CA ILE A 151 4.93 11.43 5.25
C ILE A 151 3.92 10.39 4.80
N VAL A 152 2.63 10.71 4.90
CA VAL A 152 1.56 9.80 4.50
C VAL A 152 0.72 10.46 3.42
N TYR A 153 0.82 9.96 2.20
CA TYR A 153 -0.11 10.32 1.13
C TYR A 153 -1.46 9.65 1.39
N MET A 154 -2.55 10.42 1.32
CA MET A 154 -3.91 9.92 1.52
C MET A 154 -4.81 10.41 0.39
N HIS A 155 -5.38 9.47 -0.36
CA HIS A 155 -6.45 9.71 -1.31
C HIS A 155 -7.74 9.11 -0.76
N LEU A 156 -8.52 9.92 -0.04
CA LEU A 156 -9.73 9.53 0.68
C LEU A 156 -10.87 10.50 0.35
N LEU A 157 -12.09 10.18 0.78
CA LEU A 157 -13.22 11.09 0.65
C LEU A 157 -12.95 12.39 1.44
N LYS A 158 -13.39 13.53 0.90
CA LYS A 158 -13.20 14.86 1.52
C LYS A 158 -13.65 14.90 2.99
N GLN A 159 -14.76 14.22 3.32
CA GLN A 159 -15.26 14.16 4.69
C GLN A 159 -14.35 13.34 5.62
N GLN A 160 -13.73 12.27 5.13
CA GLN A 160 -12.78 11.46 5.89
C GLN A 160 -11.49 12.27 6.17
N LEU A 161 -10.97 13.00 5.18
CA LEU A 161 -9.80 13.87 5.37
C LEU A 161 -10.08 14.96 6.40
N LYS A 162 -11.22 15.66 6.29
CA LYS A 162 -11.63 16.67 7.28
C LYS A 162 -11.75 16.07 8.69
N PHE A 163 -12.26 14.85 8.81
CA PHE A 163 -12.33 14.15 10.10
C PHE A 163 -10.94 13.87 10.66
N ILE A 164 -10.00 13.36 9.84
CA ILE A 164 -8.61 13.09 10.24
C ILE A 164 -7.93 14.38 10.71
N GLU A 165 -8.03 15.46 9.94
CA GLU A 165 -7.45 16.77 10.30
C GLU A 165 -8.02 17.32 11.62
N THR A 166 -9.31 17.11 11.87
CA THR A 166 -9.97 17.68 13.06
C THR A 166 -9.80 16.79 14.29
N LYS A 167 -9.80 15.47 14.14
CA LYS A 167 -9.89 14.50 15.27
C LYS A 167 -8.60 13.73 15.51
N ALA A 168 -7.73 13.63 14.52
CA ALA A 168 -6.46 12.91 14.59
C ALA A 168 -5.25 13.82 14.42
N ALA A 169 -5.38 15.13 14.69
CA ALA A 169 -4.28 16.11 14.63
C ALA A 169 -3.07 15.78 15.53
N HIS A 170 -3.28 14.93 16.55
CA HIS A 170 -2.23 14.41 17.41
C HIS A 170 -1.37 13.32 16.74
N VAL A 171 -1.86 12.71 15.66
CA VAL A 171 -1.16 11.68 14.86
C VAL A 171 -0.75 12.23 13.50
N PHE A 172 -1.69 12.84 12.78
CA PHE A 172 -1.47 13.35 11.42
C PHE A 172 -1.46 14.87 11.41
N ARG A 173 -0.43 15.44 10.79
CA ARG A 173 -0.32 16.88 10.54
C ARG A 173 -0.26 17.11 9.03
N PRO A 174 -0.97 18.11 8.49
CA PRO A 174 -0.81 18.49 7.10
C PRO A 174 0.65 18.78 6.77
N LEU A 175 1.12 18.28 5.63
CA LEU A 175 2.45 18.59 5.12
C LEU A 175 2.47 20.05 4.63
N THR A 176 3.43 20.83 5.12
CA THR A 176 3.59 22.24 4.75
C THR A 176 4.95 22.49 4.10
N PHE A 177 5.08 23.63 3.42
CA PHE A 177 6.36 24.10 2.89
C PHE A 177 7.38 24.36 4.00
N ASP A 178 6.93 24.92 5.14
CA ASP A 178 7.75 25.12 6.34
C ASP A 178 8.37 23.80 6.83
N TYR A 179 7.59 22.71 6.84
CA TYR A 179 8.12 21.39 7.20
C TYR A 179 9.23 20.95 6.25
N LEU A 180 9.09 21.23 4.94
CA LEU A 180 10.07 20.86 3.92
C LEU A 180 11.28 21.80 3.84
N ASN A 181 11.36 22.84 4.69
CA ASN A 181 12.34 23.92 4.60
C ASN A 181 12.36 24.60 3.22
N LEU A 182 11.17 24.74 2.61
CA LEU A 182 10.97 25.45 1.36
C LEU A 182 10.31 26.79 1.69
N ASN A 183 11.05 27.89 1.56
CA ASN A 183 10.52 29.26 1.68
C ASN A 183 10.24 29.86 0.31
#